data_AF-A0AAJ1TEF3-F1
#
_entry.id   AF-A0AAJ1TEF3-F1
#
_cell.length_a   1.000
_cell.length_b   1.000
_cell.length_c   1.000
_cell.angle_alpha   90.00
_cell.angle_beta   90.00
_cell.angle_gamma   90.00
#
_symmetry.space_group_name_H-M   'P 1'
#
loop_
_entity.id
_entity.type
_entity.pdbx_description
1 polymer ?
#
loop_
_entity_poly.entity_id
_entity_poly.type
_entity_poly.pdbx_seq_one_letter_code
_entity_poly.pdbx_strand_id
1 'polypeptide(L)'
;MVDVADLADELSSLYPTESKELISSVKKSVIYNINSLGNPRANGLSIYFPSKDRPSFRSNAVKYDENNFSESYEQFIKGYVDRLLGKEKGIKSEKLSLKKSMMNQDTTGFEVKVSPEDASSLVNVKGIVGQYEAGSTSKIRVLGTDQNHVKLDEKTGIIKGQWNQDWPMLSGQMVPMFVTNQTAQQATYVIPVKVNGEKMELVVLHNKQANTYDVLGAWGGVDPKTGVPDRNLRKVKEGDKIIPLYPTIDQKTNQRGMVDGKEFTAGKVLSLQWQALQKDQNFLYGFELTNFAQNHSISDFTAVK
;
A
#
# COMPACT_ATOMS: atom_id res chain seq x y z
N MET A 1 11.67 7.70 -1.08
CA MET A 1 12.21 8.84 -0.29
C MET A 1 11.37 8.99 0.97
N VAL A 2 11.93 9.59 2.01
CA VAL A 2 11.26 9.88 3.27
C VAL A 2 11.51 11.34 3.65
N ASP A 3 10.56 11.96 4.35
CA ASP A 3 10.76 13.30 4.90
C ASP A 3 11.80 13.26 6.03
N VAL A 4 12.81 14.13 5.98
CA VAL A 4 13.96 14.07 6.89
C VAL A 4 13.55 14.38 8.32
N ALA A 5 12.71 15.40 8.53
CA ALA A 5 12.30 15.80 9.86
C ALA A 5 11.24 14.84 10.44
N ASP A 6 10.34 14.31 9.61
CA ASP A 6 9.39 13.27 10.05
C ASP A 6 10.14 11.99 10.46
N LEU A 7 11.14 11.55 9.68
CA LEU A 7 11.98 10.40 10.06
C LEU A 7 12.72 10.64 11.38
N ALA A 8 13.26 11.83 11.58
CA ALA A 8 13.94 12.19 12.82
C ALA A 8 12.97 12.18 14.02
N ASP A 9 11.74 12.65 13.84
CA ASP A 9 10.71 12.67 14.88
C ASP A 9 10.32 11.25 15.32
N GLU A 10 10.15 10.32 14.37
CA GLU A 10 9.88 8.90 14.66
C GLU A 10 11.03 8.24 15.46
N LEU A 11 12.26 8.76 15.36
CA LEU A 11 13.44 8.29 16.10
C LEU A 11 13.69 9.02 17.44
N SER A 12 12.88 10.04 17.76
CA SER A 12 13.11 10.93 18.91
C SER A 12 13.11 10.21 20.27
N SER A 13 12.41 9.09 20.40
CA SER A 13 12.42 8.27 21.63
C SER A 13 13.77 7.57 21.88
N LEU A 14 14.51 7.26 20.82
CA LEU A 14 15.81 6.59 20.87
C LEU A 14 16.97 7.59 20.85
N TYR A 15 16.84 8.68 20.10
CA TYR A 15 17.87 9.68 19.86
C TYR A 15 17.34 11.10 20.08
N PRO A 16 16.91 11.46 21.31
CA PRO A 16 16.17 12.69 21.56
C PRO A 16 16.96 13.97 21.23
N THR A 17 18.27 13.97 21.48
CA THR A 17 19.13 15.13 21.23
C THR A 17 19.35 15.31 19.74
N GLU A 18 19.81 14.26 19.06
CA GLU A 18 20.14 14.26 17.63
C GLU A 18 18.90 14.54 16.78
N SER A 19 17.76 13.92 17.10
CA SER A 19 16.49 14.17 16.41
C SER A 19 16.08 15.63 16.53
N LYS A 20 16.18 16.22 17.72
CA LYS A 20 15.83 17.63 17.94
C LYS A 20 16.74 18.58 17.16
N GLU A 21 18.04 18.31 17.13
CA GLU A 21 19.02 19.10 16.39
C GLU A 21 18.79 19.03 14.87
N LEU A 22 18.54 17.83 14.34
CA LEU A 22 18.26 17.62 12.93
C LEU A 22 16.94 18.29 12.50
N ILE A 23 15.86 18.10 13.27
CA ILE A 23 14.56 18.76 13.01
C ILE A 23 14.73 20.28 13.01
N SER A 24 15.47 20.84 13.99
CA SER A 24 15.76 22.28 14.05
C SER A 24 16.55 22.74 12.81
N SER A 25 17.54 21.96 12.37
CA SER A 25 18.36 22.30 11.19
C SER A 25 17.54 22.29 9.89
N VAL A 26 16.65 21.32 9.71
CA VAL A 26 15.71 21.27 8.58
C VAL A 26 14.80 22.51 8.59
N LYS A 27 14.19 22.84 9.73
CA LYS A 27 13.30 24.02 9.86
C LYS A 27 14.02 25.34 9.56
N LYS A 28 15.30 25.47 9.92
CA LYS A 28 16.11 26.66 9.59
C LYS A 28 16.48 26.74 8.11
N SER A 29 16.62 25.59 7.45
CA SER A 29 17.03 25.50 6.04
C SER A 29 15.86 25.69 5.07
N VAL A 30 14.66 25.24 5.46
CA VAL A 30 13.44 25.34 4.65
C VAL A 30 12.75 26.67 4.90
N ILE A 31 13.09 27.68 4.11
CA ILE A 31 12.50 29.03 4.21
C ILE A 31 11.07 29.13 3.65
N TYR A 32 10.62 28.11 2.91
CA TYR A 32 9.28 28.05 2.33
C TYR A 32 8.82 26.59 2.20
N ASN A 33 7.61 26.30 2.65
CA ASN A 33 7.00 24.98 2.57
C ASN A 33 5.47 25.10 2.43
N ILE A 34 4.88 24.36 1.50
CA ILE A 34 3.42 24.22 1.37
C ILE A 34 3.09 22.74 1.50
N ASN A 35 2.17 22.45 2.43
CA ASN A 35 1.62 21.12 2.61
C ASN A 35 0.33 20.95 1.83
N SER A 36 0.13 19.76 1.26
CA SER A 36 -1.18 19.33 0.79
C SER A 36 -1.93 18.63 1.91
N LEU A 37 -3.26 18.54 1.78
CA LEU A 37 -4.09 17.76 2.71
C LEU A 37 -3.66 16.29 2.79
N GLY A 38 -3.07 15.71 1.74
CA GLY A 38 -2.59 14.32 1.78
C GLY A 38 -1.22 14.13 2.46
N ASN A 39 -0.45 15.21 2.64
CA ASN A 39 0.88 15.16 3.26
C ASN A 39 1.07 16.34 4.25
N PRO A 40 0.26 16.39 5.32
CA PRO A 40 0.26 17.52 6.26
C PRO A 40 1.54 17.60 7.10
N ARG A 41 2.31 16.51 7.21
CA ARG A 41 3.57 16.44 7.98
C ARG A 41 4.83 16.64 7.14
N ALA A 42 4.73 16.95 5.83
CA ALA A 42 5.92 17.18 5.03
C ALA A 42 6.64 18.46 5.48
N ASN A 43 7.94 18.38 5.73
CA ASN A 43 8.79 19.47 6.23
C ASN A 43 9.67 20.09 5.13
N GLY A 44 9.49 19.68 3.87
CA GLY A 44 10.08 20.32 2.69
C GLY A 44 11.44 19.76 2.25
N LEU A 45 12.02 18.82 2.99
CA LEU A 45 13.23 18.09 2.58
C LEU A 45 13.02 16.59 2.70
N SER A 46 13.33 15.88 1.62
CA SER A 46 13.28 14.42 1.57
C SER A 46 14.65 13.82 1.27
N ILE A 47 14.89 12.64 1.79
CA ILE A 47 16.11 11.87 1.55
C ILE A 47 15.79 10.47 1.02
N TYR A 48 16.67 9.87 0.23
CA TYR A 48 16.48 8.50 -0.22
C TYR A 48 16.63 7.53 0.97
N PHE A 49 15.59 6.73 1.20
CA PHE A 49 15.60 5.68 2.21
C PHE A 49 15.05 4.38 1.57
N PRO A 50 15.75 3.23 1.69
CA PRO A 50 15.33 1.96 1.07
C PRO A 50 14.00 1.46 1.65
N SER A 51 12.91 1.63 0.90
CA SER A 51 11.57 1.22 1.31
C SER A 51 10.70 0.80 0.12
N LYS A 52 9.87 -0.25 0.30
CA LYS A 52 8.87 -0.85 -0.60
C LYS A 52 9.41 -1.45 -1.91
N ASP A 53 10.48 -0.91 -2.49
CA ASP A 53 11.07 -1.34 -3.76
C ASP A 53 12.35 -2.18 -3.54
N ARG A 54 12.20 -3.27 -2.78
CA ARG A 54 13.31 -4.15 -2.37
C ARG A 54 14.21 -4.62 -3.53
N PRO A 55 13.68 -5.03 -4.70
CA PRO A 55 14.51 -5.43 -5.84
C PRO A 55 15.47 -4.34 -6.32
N SER A 56 15.11 -3.07 -6.14
CA SER A 56 15.93 -1.92 -6.57
C SER A 56 16.81 -1.36 -5.46
N PHE A 57 16.85 -1.93 -4.25
CA PHE A 57 17.62 -1.34 -3.13
C PHE A 57 19.10 -1.17 -3.45
N ARG A 58 19.76 -2.19 -4.04
CA ARG A 58 21.18 -2.09 -4.40
C ARG A 58 21.41 -1.04 -5.48
N SER A 59 20.63 -1.07 -6.56
CA SER A 59 20.81 -0.13 -7.68
C SER A 59 20.51 1.30 -7.28
N ASN A 60 19.49 1.54 -6.45
CA ASN A 60 19.15 2.87 -5.96
C ASN A 60 20.16 3.39 -4.93
N ALA A 61 20.73 2.53 -4.08
CA ALA A 61 21.82 2.92 -3.19
C ALA A 61 23.06 3.38 -3.97
N VAL A 62 23.44 2.67 -5.05
CA VAL A 62 24.55 3.07 -5.94
C VAL A 62 24.25 4.39 -6.63
N LYS A 63 23.06 4.57 -7.21
CA LYS A 63 22.67 5.86 -7.82
C LYS A 63 22.71 7.03 -6.82
N TYR A 64 22.38 6.76 -5.55
CA TYR A 64 22.40 7.80 -4.54
C TYR A 64 23.82 8.23 -4.15
N ASP A 65 24.77 7.29 -4.21
CA ASP A 65 26.22 7.50 -3.99
C ASP A 65 26.83 8.50 -4.98
N GLU A 66 26.24 8.65 -6.16
CA GLU A 66 26.71 9.58 -7.20
C GLU A 66 26.39 11.05 -6.88
N ASN A 67 25.54 11.33 -5.89
CA ASN A 67 25.07 12.69 -5.59
C ASN A 67 26.04 13.53 -4.74
N ASN A 68 27.23 13.02 -4.41
CA ASN A 68 28.23 13.68 -3.55
C ASN A 68 27.59 14.22 -2.25
N PHE A 69 26.87 13.33 -1.56
CA PHE A 69 26.12 13.67 -0.34
C PHE A 69 26.98 13.33 0.90
N SER A 70 26.35 13.26 2.09
CA SER A 70 27.05 12.89 3.32
C SER A 70 27.59 11.46 3.25
N GLU A 71 28.91 11.30 3.35
CA GLU A 71 29.59 10.00 3.42
C GLU A 71 29.03 9.11 4.54
N SER A 72 28.72 9.70 5.71
CA SER A 72 28.11 8.96 6.82
C SER A 72 26.74 8.40 6.46
N TYR A 73 25.94 9.15 5.69
CA TYR A 73 24.64 8.68 5.23
C TYR A 73 24.78 7.60 4.15
N GLU A 74 25.73 7.75 3.24
CA GLU A 74 26.04 6.74 2.21
C GLU A 74 26.45 5.42 2.84
N GLN A 75 27.35 5.45 3.84
CA GLN A 75 27.75 4.28 4.61
C GLN A 75 26.56 3.65 5.35
N PHE A 76 25.70 4.48 5.97
CA PHE A 76 24.48 4.02 6.61
C PHE A 76 23.56 3.28 5.62
N ILE A 77 23.29 3.87 4.45
CA ILE A 77 22.40 3.26 3.44
C ILE A 77 22.98 1.95 2.92
N LYS A 78 24.29 1.90 2.61
CA LYS A 78 24.96 0.68 2.17
C LYS A 78 24.85 -0.42 3.22
N GLY A 79 25.19 -0.13 4.48
CA GLY A 79 25.08 -1.08 5.59
C GLY A 79 23.64 -1.51 5.89
N TYR A 80 22.68 -0.59 5.79
CA TYR A 80 21.26 -0.88 5.95
C TYR A 80 20.75 -1.82 4.84
N VAL A 81 21.06 -1.53 3.58
CA VAL A 81 20.71 -2.39 2.44
C VAL A 81 21.35 -3.77 2.57
N ASP A 82 22.63 -3.86 2.93
CA ASP A 82 23.30 -5.15 3.12
C ASP A 82 22.68 -5.95 4.27
N ARG A 83 22.26 -5.28 5.35
CA ARG A 83 21.53 -5.93 6.45
C ARG A 83 20.16 -6.45 6.01
N LEU A 84 19.39 -5.67 5.24
CA LEU A 84 18.09 -6.10 4.75
C LEU A 84 18.22 -7.23 3.72
N LEU A 85 19.24 -7.21 2.86
CA LEU A 85 19.45 -8.18 1.78
C LEU A 85 20.30 -9.39 2.19
N GLY A 86 20.89 -9.38 3.39
CA GLY A 86 21.65 -10.51 3.95
C GLY A 86 20.80 -11.77 4.07
N LYS A 87 21.45 -12.94 4.24
CA LYS A 87 20.74 -14.23 4.34
C LYS A 87 19.63 -14.17 5.39
N GLU A 88 18.39 -14.27 4.95
CA GLU A 88 17.23 -14.04 5.79
C GLU A 88 16.81 -15.25 6.62
N LYS A 89 16.46 -14.99 7.88
CA LYS A 89 15.29 -15.60 8.51
C LYS A 89 14.10 -14.72 8.15
N GLY A 90 13.18 -15.22 7.35
CA GLY A 90 11.97 -14.54 6.93
C GLY A 90 10.98 -15.57 6.44
N ILE A 91 9.71 -15.17 6.33
CA ILE A 91 8.63 -16.05 5.88
C ILE A 91 9.07 -16.66 4.56
N LYS A 92 9.46 -17.95 4.61
CA LYS A 92 9.70 -18.71 3.40
C LYS A 92 8.41 -18.61 2.61
N SER A 93 8.53 -18.42 1.30
CA SER A 93 7.42 -18.38 0.34
C SER A 93 6.70 -19.73 0.23
N GLU A 94 6.52 -20.42 1.35
CA GLU A 94 5.69 -21.58 1.52
C GLU A 94 4.25 -21.09 1.47
N LYS A 95 3.41 -21.82 0.73
CA LYS A 95 1.98 -21.51 0.66
C LYS A 95 1.41 -21.53 2.06
N LEU A 96 1.06 -20.36 2.58
CA LEU A 96 0.47 -20.26 3.90
C LEU A 96 -0.98 -20.67 3.80
N SER A 97 -1.27 -21.89 4.25
CA SER A 97 -2.62 -22.45 4.19
C SER A 97 -3.58 -21.64 5.05
N LEU A 98 -4.58 -21.06 4.40
CA LEU A 98 -5.63 -20.30 5.03
C LEU A 98 -6.77 -21.21 5.47
N LYS A 99 -7.30 -21.01 6.68
CA LYS A 99 -8.47 -21.73 7.19
C LYS A 99 -9.54 -20.76 7.62
N LYS A 100 -10.81 -21.16 7.48
CA LYS A 100 -11.92 -20.45 8.13
C LYS A 100 -11.82 -20.66 9.64
N SER A 101 -12.10 -19.60 10.39
CA SER A 101 -12.17 -19.62 11.85
C SER A 101 -13.47 -18.96 12.30
N MET A 102 -14.04 -19.45 13.40
CA MET A 102 -15.16 -18.75 14.05
C MET A 102 -14.57 -17.66 14.95
N MET A 103 -14.90 -16.40 14.68
CA MET A 103 -14.51 -15.30 15.57
C MET A 103 -15.60 -14.96 16.59
N ASN A 104 -16.88 -15.06 16.21
CA ASN A 104 -18.10 -14.98 17.03
C ASN A 104 -19.23 -15.77 16.32
N GLN A 105 -20.41 -15.93 16.96
CA GLN A 105 -21.49 -16.82 16.49
C GLN A 105 -21.99 -16.59 15.05
N ASP A 106 -21.78 -15.41 14.44
CA ASP A 106 -22.33 -15.06 13.12
C ASP A 106 -21.31 -14.47 12.11
N THR A 107 -20.02 -14.43 12.42
CA THR A 107 -18.99 -13.82 11.54
C THR A 107 -17.90 -14.82 11.16
N THR A 108 -17.82 -15.15 9.87
CA THR A 108 -16.71 -15.92 9.29
C THR A 108 -15.41 -15.13 9.39
N GLY A 109 -14.46 -15.66 10.16
CA GLY A 109 -13.07 -15.21 10.18
C GLY A 109 -12.17 -16.11 9.35
N PHE A 110 -10.94 -15.65 9.17
CA PHE A 110 -9.87 -16.36 8.51
C PHE A 110 -8.67 -16.43 9.43
N GLU A 111 -7.94 -17.52 9.36
CA GLU A 111 -6.77 -17.76 10.15
C GLU A 111 -5.64 -18.33 9.30
N VAL A 112 -4.43 -17.80 9.49
CA VAL A 112 -3.19 -18.36 8.98
C VAL A 112 -2.18 -18.47 10.11
N LYS A 113 -1.34 -19.50 10.07
CA LYS A 113 -0.28 -19.71 11.07
C LYS A 113 1.08 -19.57 10.41
N VAL A 114 1.94 -18.76 11.03
CA VAL A 114 3.37 -18.66 10.73
C VAL A 114 4.18 -19.20 11.91
N SER A 115 5.49 -19.37 11.73
CA SER A 115 6.36 -19.69 12.86
C SER A 115 6.43 -18.49 13.84
N PRO A 116 6.64 -18.69 15.15
CA PRO A 116 6.86 -17.59 16.08
C PRO A 116 8.04 -16.69 15.70
N GLU A 117 9.08 -17.28 15.09
CA GLU A 117 10.24 -16.56 14.56
C GLU A 117 9.83 -15.60 13.43
N ASP A 118 9.04 -16.08 12.48
CA ASP A 118 8.49 -15.24 11.41
C ASP A 118 7.55 -14.18 11.97
N ALA A 119 6.69 -14.54 12.92
CA ALA A 119 5.75 -13.64 13.56
C ALA A 119 6.46 -12.44 14.20
N SER A 120 7.54 -12.69 14.94
CA SER A 120 8.36 -11.64 15.56
C SER A 120 9.07 -10.71 14.56
N SER A 121 9.17 -11.14 13.29
CA SER A 121 9.77 -10.35 12.22
C SER A 121 8.76 -9.51 11.43
N LEU A 122 7.47 -9.75 11.61
CA LEU A 122 6.41 -9.08 10.86
C LEU A 122 6.28 -7.62 11.27
N VAL A 123 6.33 -6.73 10.29
CA VAL A 123 6.09 -5.29 10.47
C VAL A 123 4.76 -4.85 9.88
N ASN A 124 4.16 -5.69 9.02
CA ASN A 124 2.83 -5.42 8.48
C ASN A 124 2.09 -6.73 8.17
N VAL A 125 0.82 -6.78 8.57
CA VAL A 125 -0.11 -7.86 8.27
C VAL A 125 -1.41 -7.22 7.82
N LYS A 126 -1.85 -7.52 6.60
CA LYS A 126 -3.09 -7.00 6.03
C LYS A 126 -3.96 -8.14 5.54
N GLY A 127 -5.27 -7.99 5.63
CA GLY A 127 -6.20 -8.76 4.83
C GLY A 127 -6.09 -8.31 3.39
N ILE A 128 -6.17 -9.24 2.44
CA ILE A 128 -6.23 -8.95 1.00
C ILE A 128 -7.51 -9.54 0.44
N VAL A 129 -8.25 -8.74 -0.32
CA VAL A 129 -9.55 -9.11 -0.88
C VAL A 129 -9.43 -9.20 -2.39
N GLY A 130 -10.04 -10.23 -2.97
CA GLY A 130 -10.06 -10.45 -4.41
C GLY A 130 -11.29 -11.19 -4.90
N GLN A 131 -11.35 -11.42 -6.20
CA GLN A 131 -12.33 -12.27 -6.86
C GLN A 131 -11.63 -13.11 -7.93
N TYR A 132 -12.09 -14.32 -8.18
CA TYR A 132 -11.62 -15.06 -9.36
C TYR A 132 -11.96 -14.27 -10.63
N GLU A 133 -11.01 -14.26 -11.57
CA GLU A 133 -11.31 -13.83 -12.94
C GLU A 133 -12.34 -14.80 -13.57
N ALA A 134 -13.18 -14.28 -14.45
CA ALA A 134 -14.22 -15.08 -15.11
C ALA A 134 -13.61 -16.29 -15.82
N GLY A 135 -14.11 -17.50 -15.50
CA GLY A 135 -13.61 -18.76 -16.05
C GLY A 135 -12.26 -19.25 -15.48
N SER A 136 -11.66 -18.54 -14.51
CA SER A 136 -10.43 -18.96 -13.85
C SER A 136 -10.69 -19.64 -12.52
N THR A 137 -9.80 -20.57 -12.15
CA THR A 137 -9.77 -21.23 -10.84
C THR A 137 -8.52 -20.88 -10.02
N SER A 138 -7.62 -20.06 -10.56
CA SER A 138 -6.38 -19.66 -9.88
C SER A 138 -6.02 -18.19 -10.03
N LYS A 139 -6.50 -17.51 -11.09
CA LYS A 139 -6.25 -16.09 -11.30
C LYS A 139 -7.27 -15.27 -10.52
N ILE A 140 -6.75 -14.43 -9.64
CA ILE A 140 -7.52 -13.56 -8.77
C ILE A 140 -7.27 -12.13 -9.21
N ARG A 141 -8.34 -11.37 -9.48
CA ARG A 141 -8.27 -9.92 -9.51
C ARG A 141 -8.33 -9.38 -8.08
N VAL A 142 -7.36 -8.58 -7.70
CA VAL A 142 -7.21 -7.99 -6.37
C VAL A 142 -8.04 -6.71 -6.30
N LEU A 143 -8.86 -6.60 -5.27
CA LEU A 143 -9.62 -5.40 -4.99
C LEU A 143 -8.82 -4.44 -4.11
N GLY A 144 -8.17 -4.95 -3.07
CA GLY A 144 -7.38 -4.11 -2.17
C GLY A 144 -7.03 -4.83 -0.87
N THR A 145 -6.61 -4.07 0.13
CA THR A 145 -6.22 -4.59 1.43
C THR A 145 -7.00 -3.95 2.57
N ASP A 146 -7.30 -4.72 3.62
CA ASP A 146 -7.93 -4.25 4.85
C ASP A 146 -7.00 -4.53 6.05
N GLN A 147 -6.70 -3.49 6.84
CA GLN A 147 -5.89 -3.60 8.06
C GLN A 147 -6.73 -3.54 9.33
N ASN A 148 -7.98 -3.08 9.26
CA ASN A 148 -8.76 -2.72 10.46
C ASN A 148 -9.20 -3.93 11.27
N HIS A 149 -9.17 -5.12 10.66
CA HIS A 149 -9.72 -6.33 11.23
C HIS A 149 -8.74 -7.49 11.26
N VAL A 150 -7.44 -7.19 11.30
CA VAL A 150 -6.38 -8.19 11.37
C VAL A 150 -5.66 -8.12 12.70
N LYS A 151 -5.40 -9.28 13.30
CA LYS A 151 -4.67 -9.42 14.55
C LYS A 151 -3.61 -10.51 14.43
N LEU A 152 -2.39 -10.21 14.86
CA LEU A 152 -1.30 -11.16 15.00
C LEU A 152 -1.07 -11.44 16.49
N ASP A 153 -1.07 -12.72 16.86
CA ASP A 153 -0.48 -13.17 18.10
C ASP A 153 0.98 -13.58 17.83
N GLU A 154 1.91 -12.71 18.21
CA GLU A 154 3.35 -12.91 17.97
C GLU A 154 3.91 -14.14 18.70
N LYS A 155 3.33 -14.54 19.83
CA LYS A 155 3.81 -15.69 20.62
C LYS A 155 3.46 -17.00 19.94
N THR A 156 2.24 -17.10 19.42
CA THR A 156 1.74 -18.34 18.79
C THR A 156 1.95 -18.37 17.28
N GLY A 157 2.20 -17.21 16.67
CA GLY A 157 2.28 -17.02 15.22
C GLY A 157 0.92 -17.09 14.51
N ILE A 158 -0.18 -16.97 15.26
CA ILE A 158 -1.53 -17.04 14.72
C ILE A 158 -1.96 -15.66 14.24
N ILE A 159 -2.36 -15.56 12.99
CA ILE A 159 -2.93 -14.36 12.38
C ILE A 159 -4.40 -14.61 12.13
N LYS A 160 -5.27 -13.74 12.66
CA LYS A 160 -6.71 -13.77 12.47
C LYS A 160 -7.19 -12.52 11.75
N GLY A 161 -8.19 -12.68 10.90
CA GLY A 161 -8.71 -11.62 10.04
C GLY A 161 -10.18 -11.81 9.71
N GLN A 162 -10.87 -10.71 9.39
CA GLN A 162 -12.20 -10.73 8.78
C GLN A 162 -12.29 -9.61 7.75
N TRP A 163 -13.30 -9.71 6.90
CA TRP A 163 -13.69 -8.63 6.02
C TRP A 163 -15.21 -8.49 6.07
N ASN A 164 -15.68 -7.27 6.32
CA ASN A 164 -17.11 -6.99 6.54
C ASN A 164 -17.92 -6.93 5.24
N GLN A 165 -17.31 -7.25 4.09
CA GLN A 165 -17.93 -7.23 2.77
C GLN A 165 -18.42 -5.84 2.32
N ASP A 166 -17.88 -4.77 2.92
CA ASP A 166 -18.04 -3.41 2.43
C ASP A 166 -16.88 -3.06 1.49
N TRP A 167 -17.18 -2.35 0.40
CA TRP A 167 -16.16 -1.94 -0.56
C TRP A 167 -16.47 -0.59 -1.24
N PRO A 168 -15.46 0.20 -1.66
CA PRO A 168 -15.67 1.42 -2.40
C PRO A 168 -16.25 1.19 -3.80
N MET A 169 -17.24 2.01 -4.13
CA MET A 169 -17.88 2.11 -5.44
C MET A 169 -17.63 3.51 -5.99
N LEU A 170 -16.92 3.60 -7.11
CA LEU A 170 -16.67 4.84 -7.83
C LEU A 170 -17.77 5.04 -8.87
N SER A 171 -18.64 6.03 -8.66
CA SER A 171 -19.80 6.29 -9.53
C SER A 171 -20.67 5.04 -9.75
N GLY A 172 -20.86 4.24 -8.69
CA GLY A 172 -21.65 3.00 -8.72
C GLY A 172 -20.94 1.79 -9.34
N GLN A 173 -19.67 1.91 -9.74
CA GLN A 173 -18.86 0.77 -10.17
C GLN A 173 -17.85 0.37 -9.09
N MET A 174 -17.73 -0.93 -8.84
CA MET A 174 -16.68 -1.45 -7.96
C MET A 174 -15.31 -1.13 -8.58
N VAL A 175 -14.35 -0.76 -7.74
CA VAL A 175 -13.00 -0.40 -8.15
C VAL A 175 -11.98 -0.99 -7.19
N PRO A 176 -10.75 -1.27 -7.66
CA PRO A 176 -9.67 -1.60 -6.74
C PRO A 176 -9.18 -0.33 -6.05
N MET A 177 -8.78 -0.42 -4.78
CA MET A 177 -8.33 0.73 -4.01
C MET A 177 -7.20 0.33 -3.05
N PHE A 178 -6.10 1.06 -3.12
CA PHE A 178 -4.89 0.74 -2.35
C PHE A 178 -4.45 1.93 -1.51
N VAL A 179 -4.22 1.73 -0.22
CA VAL A 179 -3.70 2.77 0.67
C VAL A 179 -2.24 3.06 0.33
N THR A 180 -1.90 4.33 0.13
CA THR A 180 -0.52 4.78 -0.13
C THR A 180 0.09 5.47 1.08
N ASN A 181 -0.72 6.23 1.82
CA ASN A 181 -0.34 6.93 3.04
C ASN A 181 -1.49 6.91 4.05
N GLN A 182 -1.18 6.88 5.35
CA GLN A 182 -2.16 6.88 6.40
C GLN A 182 -1.63 7.56 7.66
N THR A 183 -2.44 8.44 8.25
CA THR A 183 -2.23 9.07 9.55
C THR A 183 -3.41 8.77 10.48
N ALA A 184 -3.41 9.33 11.69
CA ALA A 184 -4.56 9.23 12.58
C ALA A 184 -5.79 9.99 12.03
N GLN A 185 -5.58 11.10 11.31
CA GLN A 185 -6.66 11.99 10.85
C GLN A 185 -7.11 11.70 9.41
N GLN A 186 -6.21 11.18 8.57
CA GLN A 186 -6.44 11.05 7.12
C GLN A 186 -5.83 9.77 6.55
N ALA A 187 -6.26 9.38 5.35
CA ALA A 187 -5.58 8.39 4.53
C ALA A 187 -5.62 8.83 3.05
N THR A 188 -4.57 8.48 2.30
CA THR A 188 -4.55 8.63 0.85
C THR A 188 -4.60 7.26 0.21
N TYR A 189 -5.47 7.12 -0.79
CA TYR A 189 -5.62 5.92 -1.58
C TYR A 189 -5.35 6.21 -3.06
N VAL A 190 -5.01 5.17 -3.79
CA VAL A 190 -4.97 5.19 -5.25
C VAL A 190 -5.92 4.15 -5.83
N ILE A 191 -6.58 4.52 -6.93
CA ILE A 191 -7.38 3.63 -7.77
C ILE A 191 -6.72 3.60 -9.15
N PRO A 192 -6.07 2.49 -9.54
CA PRO A 192 -5.50 2.36 -10.87
C PRO A 192 -6.60 2.40 -11.94
N VAL A 193 -6.42 3.23 -12.96
CA VAL A 193 -7.40 3.44 -14.05
C VAL A 193 -6.72 3.65 -15.40
N LYS A 194 -7.49 3.55 -16.48
CA LYS A 194 -7.23 4.30 -17.72
C LYS A 194 -8.20 5.48 -17.78
N VAL A 195 -7.71 6.68 -18.03
CA VAL A 195 -8.53 7.86 -18.35
C VAL A 195 -8.32 8.20 -19.82
N ASN A 196 -9.36 8.06 -20.64
CA ASN A 196 -9.30 8.20 -22.10
C ASN A 196 -8.18 7.37 -22.75
N GLY A 197 -7.94 6.16 -22.23
CA GLY A 197 -6.91 5.23 -22.71
C GLY A 197 -5.53 5.37 -22.04
N GLU A 198 -5.26 6.47 -21.33
CA GLU A 198 -3.98 6.69 -20.64
C GLU A 198 -4.01 6.07 -19.24
N LYS A 199 -3.02 5.21 -18.92
CA LYS A 199 -2.89 4.61 -17.57
C LYS A 199 -2.54 5.70 -16.55
N MET A 200 -3.33 5.78 -15.49
CA MET A 200 -3.20 6.75 -14.41
C MET A 200 -3.63 6.13 -13.08
N GLU A 201 -3.44 6.86 -11.99
CA GLU A 201 -3.97 6.52 -10.68
C GLU A 201 -4.86 7.65 -10.18
N LEU A 202 -6.14 7.38 -9.90
CA LEU A 202 -6.97 8.36 -9.20
C LEU A 202 -6.51 8.43 -7.75
N VAL A 203 -6.11 9.62 -7.32
CA VAL A 203 -5.72 9.91 -5.94
C VAL A 203 -6.96 10.29 -5.15
N VAL A 204 -7.23 9.55 -4.07
CA VAL A 204 -8.38 9.75 -3.19
C VAL A 204 -7.89 10.11 -1.80
N LEU A 205 -8.39 11.22 -1.26
CA LEU A 205 -8.20 11.60 0.13
C LEU A 205 -9.38 11.14 0.97
N HIS A 206 -9.11 10.40 2.04
CA HIS A 206 -10.08 10.09 3.08
C HIS A 206 -9.82 11.00 4.29
N ASN A 207 -10.81 11.83 4.63
CA ASN A 207 -10.86 12.50 5.92
C ASN A 207 -11.55 11.56 6.93
N LYS A 208 -10.79 11.02 7.88
CA LYS A 208 -11.30 10.02 8.83
C LYS A 208 -12.29 10.59 9.83
N GLN A 209 -12.14 11.87 10.20
CA GLN A 209 -13.03 12.53 11.16
C GLN A 209 -14.41 12.79 10.56
N ALA A 210 -14.46 13.33 9.34
CA ALA A 210 -15.72 13.59 8.64
C ALA A 210 -16.26 12.33 7.93
N ASN A 211 -15.43 11.29 7.81
CA ASN A 211 -15.66 10.10 7.00
C ASN A 211 -16.03 10.42 5.54
N THR A 212 -15.31 11.37 4.94
CA THR A 212 -15.52 11.79 3.54
C THR A 212 -14.37 11.35 2.65
N TYR A 213 -14.69 11.07 1.39
CA TYR A 213 -13.74 10.62 0.37
C TYR A 213 -13.77 11.57 -0.82
N ASP A 214 -12.65 12.23 -1.08
CA ASP A 214 -12.50 13.20 -2.16
C ASP A 214 -11.54 12.67 -3.23
N VAL A 215 -12.02 12.55 -4.47
CA VAL A 215 -11.18 12.25 -5.63
C VAL A 215 -10.45 13.53 -6.05
N LEU A 216 -9.15 13.62 -5.72
CA LEU A 216 -8.33 14.82 -5.96
C LEU A 216 -7.98 15.00 -7.44
N GLY A 217 -7.82 13.91 -8.18
CA GLY A 217 -7.45 13.90 -9.59
C GLY A 217 -6.72 12.63 -9.98
N ALA A 218 -6.30 12.54 -11.23
CA ALA A 218 -5.55 11.43 -11.81
C ALA A 218 -4.06 11.79 -11.88
N TRP A 219 -3.20 10.95 -11.31
CA TRP A 219 -1.75 11.07 -11.38
C TRP A 219 -1.20 10.23 -12.54
N GLY A 220 -0.33 10.82 -13.36
CA GLY A 220 0.26 10.18 -14.54
C GLY A 220 1.34 9.12 -14.24
N GLY A 221 1.75 8.97 -12.99
CA GLY A 221 2.80 8.03 -12.61
C GLY A 221 4.21 8.54 -12.90
N VAL A 222 5.15 7.62 -13.05
CA VAL A 222 6.53 7.90 -13.44
C VAL A 222 6.68 7.69 -14.94
N ASP A 223 7.21 8.69 -15.63
CA ASP A 223 7.50 8.57 -17.06
C ASP A 223 8.53 7.44 -17.29
N PRO A 224 8.20 6.41 -18.09
CA PRO A 224 9.05 5.22 -18.21
C PRO A 224 10.34 5.47 -19.00
N LYS A 225 10.45 6.59 -19.74
CA LYS A 225 11.64 6.93 -20.54
C LYS A 225 12.61 7.78 -19.74
N THR A 226 12.11 8.76 -19.02
CA THR A 226 12.90 9.76 -18.29
C THR A 226 13.06 9.42 -16.81
N GLY A 227 12.19 8.55 -16.26
CA GLY A 227 12.15 8.24 -14.83
C GLY A 227 11.61 9.38 -13.97
N VAL A 228 11.07 10.45 -14.57
CA VAL A 228 10.57 11.62 -13.84
C VAL A 228 9.13 11.36 -13.39
N PRO A 229 8.80 11.47 -12.09
CA PRO A 229 7.42 11.41 -11.63
C PRO A 229 6.63 12.63 -12.10
N ASP A 230 5.39 12.42 -12.54
CA ASP A 230 4.46 13.51 -12.80
C ASP A 230 4.26 14.32 -11.51
N ARG A 231 4.36 15.64 -11.62
CA ARG A 231 4.26 16.57 -10.50
C ARG A 231 2.84 17.09 -10.29
N ASN A 232 1.92 16.79 -11.20
CA ASN A 232 0.58 17.34 -11.20
C ASN A 232 -0.49 16.25 -11.10
N LEU A 233 -1.65 16.63 -10.57
CA LEU A 233 -2.87 15.84 -10.68
C LEU A 233 -3.71 16.41 -11.82
N ARG A 234 -4.03 15.58 -12.80
CA ARG A 234 -4.98 15.92 -13.85
C ARG A 234 -6.39 15.80 -13.29
N LYS A 235 -7.15 16.89 -13.30
CA LYS A 235 -8.57 16.84 -12.95
C LYS A 235 -9.34 16.01 -13.98
N VAL A 236 -10.13 15.04 -13.50
CA VAL A 236 -11.05 14.28 -14.34
C VAL A 236 -12.27 15.14 -14.67
N LYS A 237 -12.68 15.14 -15.94
CA LYS A 237 -13.75 15.99 -16.46
C LYS A 237 -14.98 15.17 -16.80
N GLU A 238 -16.15 15.81 -16.76
CA GLU A 238 -17.39 15.22 -17.28
C GLU A 238 -17.16 14.76 -18.73
N GLY A 239 -17.56 13.53 -19.04
CA GLY A 239 -17.36 12.92 -20.35
C GLY A 239 -16.08 12.08 -20.50
N ASP A 240 -15.12 12.17 -19.58
CA ASP A 240 -13.93 11.30 -19.60
C ASP A 240 -14.33 9.82 -19.49
N LYS A 241 -13.71 8.96 -20.31
CA LYS A 241 -13.86 7.51 -20.28
C LYS A 241 -12.90 6.92 -19.26
N ILE A 242 -13.45 6.20 -18.28
CA ILE A 242 -12.69 5.61 -17.18
C ILE A 242 -12.82 4.10 -17.23
N ILE A 243 -11.68 3.40 -17.20
CA ILE A 243 -11.62 1.94 -17.07
C ILE A 243 -10.79 1.63 -15.81
N PRO A 244 -11.38 1.08 -14.74
CA PRO A 244 -10.62 0.60 -13.58
C PRO A 244 -9.62 -0.49 -13.99
N LEU A 245 -8.43 -0.50 -13.39
CA LEU A 245 -7.40 -1.51 -13.63
C LEU A 245 -7.18 -2.34 -12.37
N TYR A 246 -7.46 -3.63 -12.45
CA TYR A 246 -7.33 -4.54 -11.32
C TYR A 246 -6.00 -5.28 -11.39
N PRO A 247 -5.13 -5.19 -10.36
CA PRO A 247 -3.98 -6.08 -10.25
C PRO A 247 -4.45 -7.53 -10.20
N THR A 248 -3.72 -8.43 -10.82
CA THR A 248 -4.03 -9.86 -10.80
C THR A 248 -2.89 -10.67 -10.21
N ILE A 249 -3.23 -11.79 -9.56
CA ILE A 249 -2.29 -12.76 -9.02
C ILE A 249 -2.79 -14.16 -9.40
N ASP A 250 -1.93 -14.97 -10.02
CA ASP A 250 -2.18 -16.40 -10.23
C ASP A 250 -1.62 -17.20 -9.04
N GLN A 251 -2.49 -17.80 -8.24
CA GLN A 251 -2.09 -18.54 -7.03
C GLN A 251 -1.31 -19.83 -7.32
N LYS A 252 -1.29 -20.32 -8.57
CA LYS A 252 -0.52 -21.50 -8.95
C LYS A 252 0.90 -21.14 -9.34
N THR A 253 1.07 -20.05 -10.09
CA THR A 253 2.35 -19.65 -10.69
C THR A 253 3.00 -18.44 -10.02
N ASN A 254 2.30 -17.77 -9.10
CA ASN A 254 2.65 -16.47 -8.53
C ASN A 254 2.85 -15.35 -9.58
N GLN A 255 2.38 -15.55 -10.82
CA GLN A 255 2.44 -14.52 -11.85
C GLN A 255 1.51 -13.38 -11.50
N ARG A 256 2.01 -12.14 -11.68
CA ARG A 256 1.26 -10.91 -11.45
C ARG A 256 0.92 -10.23 -12.76
N GLY A 257 -0.21 -9.54 -12.81
CA GLY A 257 -0.66 -8.82 -13.99
C GLY A 257 -1.64 -7.71 -13.66
N MET A 258 -2.34 -7.24 -14.68
CA MET A 258 -3.42 -6.27 -14.60
C MET A 258 -4.53 -6.67 -15.57
N VAL A 259 -5.79 -6.52 -15.18
CA VAL A 259 -6.95 -6.73 -16.04
C VAL A 259 -7.87 -5.51 -16.01
N ASP A 260 -8.48 -5.21 -17.16
CA ASP A 260 -9.41 -4.10 -17.31
C ASP A 260 -10.75 -4.41 -16.63
N GLY A 261 -11.30 -3.40 -15.96
CA GLY A 261 -12.68 -3.37 -15.47
C GLY A 261 -13.68 -2.98 -16.55
N LYS A 262 -14.92 -2.73 -16.13
CA LYS A 262 -15.95 -2.17 -17.01
C LYS A 262 -15.68 -0.69 -17.24
N GLU A 263 -15.79 -0.22 -18.48
CA GLU A 263 -15.73 1.21 -18.77
C GLU A 263 -16.97 1.93 -18.23
N PHE A 264 -16.77 3.16 -17.75
CA PHE A 264 -17.85 4.12 -17.52
C PHE A 264 -17.44 5.53 -17.95
N THR A 265 -18.42 6.41 -18.05
CA THR A 265 -18.21 7.82 -18.37
C THR A 265 -18.31 8.65 -17.10
N ALA A 266 -17.33 9.50 -16.84
CA ALA A 266 -17.33 10.40 -15.71
C ALA A 266 -18.49 11.39 -15.80
N GLY A 267 -19.26 11.49 -14.71
CA GLY A 267 -20.23 12.57 -14.54
C GLY A 267 -19.57 13.89 -14.12
N LYS A 268 -20.38 14.89 -13.77
CA LYS A 268 -19.90 16.18 -13.22
C LYS A 268 -19.05 16.02 -11.97
N VAL A 269 -19.38 15.02 -11.14
CA VAL A 269 -18.68 14.68 -9.90
C VAL A 269 -18.41 13.18 -9.91
N LEU A 270 -17.16 12.81 -9.68
CA LEU A 270 -16.78 11.43 -9.36
C LEU A 270 -17.01 11.19 -7.88
N SER A 271 -18.11 10.53 -7.54
CA SER A 271 -18.40 10.14 -6.16
C SER A 271 -17.79 8.78 -5.84
N LEU A 272 -17.17 8.67 -4.66
CA LEU A 272 -16.74 7.41 -4.07
C LEU A 272 -17.61 7.12 -2.85
N GLN A 273 -18.27 5.96 -2.84
CA GLN A 273 -19.17 5.57 -1.76
C GLN A 273 -18.91 4.14 -1.33
N TRP A 274 -18.88 3.90 -0.02
CA TRP A 274 -18.82 2.54 0.51
C TRP A 274 -20.19 1.91 0.45
N GLN A 275 -20.26 0.67 -0.03
CA GLN A 275 -21.48 -0.09 -0.13
C GLN A 275 -21.23 -1.53 0.33
N ALA A 276 -22.23 -2.09 1.01
CA ALA A 276 -22.26 -3.51 1.31
C ALA A 276 -22.39 -4.31 0.01
N LEU A 277 -21.50 -5.28 -0.17
CA LEU A 277 -21.47 -6.11 -1.36
C LEU A 277 -22.43 -7.29 -1.26
N GLN A 278 -22.90 -7.74 -2.41
CA GLN A 278 -23.80 -8.89 -2.49
C GLN A 278 -23.03 -10.20 -2.22
N LYS A 279 -23.64 -11.08 -1.40
CA LYS A 279 -23.02 -12.33 -0.92
C LYS A 279 -22.69 -13.36 -2.02
N ASP A 280 -23.24 -13.21 -3.22
CA ASP A 280 -23.14 -14.14 -4.34
C ASP A 280 -21.91 -13.88 -5.25
N GLN A 281 -21.19 -12.77 -5.07
CA GLN A 281 -20.11 -12.37 -6.00
C GLN A 281 -18.76 -13.08 -5.80
N ASN A 282 -18.75 -14.27 -5.18
CA ASN A 282 -17.58 -15.15 -5.02
C ASN A 282 -16.29 -14.42 -4.59
N PHE A 283 -16.38 -13.58 -3.56
CA PHE A 283 -15.21 -12.92 -2.99
C PHE A 283 -14.28 -13.91 -2.30
N LEU A 284 -13.02 -13.55 -2.34
CA LEU A 284 -11.91 -14.27 -1.77
C LEU A 284 -11.19 -13.38 -0.76
N TYR A 285 -10.76 -13.97 0.35
CA TYR A 285 -9.96 -13.32 1.37
C TYR A 285 -8.65 -14.08 1.57
N GLY A 286 -7.57 -13.35 1.81
CA GLY A 286 -6.26 -13.85 2.20
C GLY A 286 -5.53 -12.88 3.11
N PHE A 287 -4.25 -13.14 3.39
CA PHE A 287 -3.36 -12.25 4.11
C PHE A 287 -2.16 -11.86 3.26
N GLU A 288 -1.78 -10.59 3.31
CA GLU A 288 -0.51 -10.06 2.83
C GLU A 288 0.39 -9.76 4.03
N LEU A 289 1.59 -10.32 4.02
CA LEU A 289 2.54 -10.28 5.11
C LEU A 289 3.82 -9.57 4.66
N THR A 290 4.32 -8.66 5.47
CA THR A 290 5.61 -7.98 5.24
C THR A 290 6.47 -8.08 6.49
N ASN A 291 7.69 -8.61 6.37
CA ASN A 291 8.67 -8.63 7.45
C ASN A 291 9.54 -7.35 7.47
N PHE A 292 10.34 -7.15 8.52
CA PHE A 292 11.22 -5.97 8.64
C PHE A 292 12.24 -5.87 7.50
N ALA A 293 12.60 -6.99 6.89
CA ALA A 293 13.46 -7.05 5.71
C ALA A 293 12.73 -6.68 4.41
N GLN A 294 11.42 -6.39 4.47
CA GLN A 294 10.56 -5.99 3.36
C GLN A 294 10.34 -7.10 2.33
N ASN A 295 10.29 -8.34 2.81
CA ASN A 295 9.84 -9.48 2.00
C ASN A 295 8.35 -9.58 2.12
N HIS A 296 7.73 -9.83 0.98
CA HIS A 296 6.29 -9.94 0.85
C HIS A 296 5.90 -11.40 0.67
N SER A 297 4.98 -11.86 1.49
CA SER A 297 4.31 -13.15 1.33
C SER A 297 2.81 -12.94 1.26
N ILE A 298 2.12 -13.78 0.51
CA ILE A 298 0.67 -13.78 0.40
C ILE A 298 0.20 -15.19 0.72
N SER A 299 -0.80 -15.32 1.60
CA SER A 299 -1.40 -16.61 1.92
C SER A 299 -2.19 -17.17 0.74
N ASP A 300 -2.63 -18.43 0.87
CA ASP A 300 -3.73 -18.90 0.05
C ASP A 300 -4.95 -18.00 0.26
N PHE A 301 -5.86 -18.00 -0.72
CA PHE A 301 -7.14 -17.30 -0.62
C PHE A 301 -8.25 -18.30 -0.36
N THR A 302 -9.24 -17.91 0.45
CA THR A 302 -10.43 -18.70 0.74
C THR A 302 -11.68 -17.89 0.44
N ALA A 303 -12.72 -18.56 -0.06
CA ALA A 303 -14.01 -17.94 -0.33
C ALA A 303 -14.66 -17.40 0.95
N VAL A 304 -15.23 -16.19 0.85
CA VAL A 304 -15.80 -15.46 1.99
C VAL A 304 -17.13 -16.03 2.49
N LYS A 305 -17.80 -16.86 1.67
CA LYS A 305 -19.13 -17.44 1.94
C LYS A 305 -19.33 -17.97 3.35
#